data_AF-A0A968PJE9-F1
#
_entry.id   AF-A0A968PJE9-F1
#
_cell.length_a   1.000
_cell.length_b   1.000
_cell.length_c   1.000
_cell.angle_alpha   90.00
_cell.angle_beta   90.00
_cell.angle_gamma   90.00
#
_symmetry.space_group_name_H-M   'P 1'
#
loop_
_entity.id
_entity.type
_entity.pdbx_description
1 polymer ?
#
loop_
_entity_poly.entity_id
_entity_poly.type
_entity_poly.pdbx_seq_one_letter_code
_entity_poly.pdbx_strand_id
1 'polypeptide(L)'
;GSFRSRTNLAFGLAGSLLVIWRWVGLFMLGYYFLWGAVANFAVVANLIIVLGVMAALDAVFTLPGIAGLVLTIGMAVDANVLIYERIREELERKADVHVAVRQGFNRAFSSIFDANITTLITCLILGYTATADLKGFAVTLGIGVAANLFTGVFCTRVVIELWLALFKPKSTPMLPMVLPGLRRLLTPNIDWVALKWRFIAVSAVLIVAGWAAVFSLGRDFLDIEFRGGTQVSFMLDEGKMMPVEEVRERLNKVAQASNTPELRGDRAVVVTVGQREGTSANAFSIATLLQDPKVVSERIKEAFRDVVSSPEPIDFAGMGASDSDAPAVRLSPVFPFGTAPWAGI
;
A
#
# COMPACT_ATOMS: atom_id res chain seq x y z
N GLY A 1 18.74 -13.92 -2.79
CA GLY A 1 17.46 -14.51 -3.24
C GLY A 1 16.24 -13.67 -2.88
N SER A 2 16.11 -13.18 -1.64
CA SER A 2 14.97 -12.39 -1.15
C SER A 2 14.67 -11.08 -1.91
N PHE A 3 15.62 -10.61 -2.70
CA PHE A 3 15.47 -9.44 -3.56
C PHE A 3 14.48 -9.68 -4.71
N ARG A 4 14.35 -10.92 -5.22
CA ARG A 4 13.66 -11.18 -6.50
C ARG A 4 12.16 -11.55 -6.39
N SER A 5 11.67 -12.01 -5.23
CA SER A 5 10.22 -12.16 -4.98
C SER A 5 9.57 -10.84 -4.57
N ARG A 6 10.28 -10.02 -3.78
CA ARG A 6 9.93 -8.61 -3.54
C ARG A 6 9.84 -7.84 -4.86
N THR A 7 10.71 -8.11 -5.83
CA THR A 7 10.68 -7.39 -7.11
C THR A 7 9.45 -7.69 -7.95
N ASN A 8 8.89 -8.91 -8.00
CA ASN A 8 7.73 -9.17 -8.86
C ASN A 8 6.43 -8.53 -8.34
N LEU A 9 6.22 -8.53 -7.02
CA LEU A 9 5.13 -7.77 -6.39
C LEU A 9 5.38 -6.26 -6.49
N ALA A 10 6.62 -5.81 -6.30
CA ALA A 10 6.99 -4.41 -6.49
C ALA A 10 6.85 -3.96 -7.96
N PHE A 11 7.13 -4.81 -8.94
CA PHE A 11 6.93 -4.54 -10.36
C PHE A 11 5.45 -4.53 -10.73
N GLY A 12 4.63 -5.43 -10.17
CA GLY A 12 3.18 -5.39 -10.33
C GLY A 12 2.55 -4.13 -9.71
N LEU A 13 3.01 -3.73 -8.52
CA LEU A 13 2.57 -2.52 -7.85
C LEU A 13 3.03 -1.25 -8.56
N ALA A 14 4.29 -1.18 -8.98
CA ALA A 14 4.81 -0.09 -9.81
C ALA A 14 4.05 -0.01 -11.15
N GLY A 15 3.73 -1.14 -11.77
CA GLY A 15 2.86 -1.20 -12.94
C GLY A 15 1.47 -0.62 -12.67
N SER A 16 0.84 -0.98 -11.54
CA SER A 16 -0.47 -0.46 -11.16
C SER A 16 -0.45 1.04 -10.88
N LEU A 17 0.60 1.54 -10.22
CA LEU A 17 0.84 2.97 -9.97
C LEU A 17 0.98 3.75 -11.28
N LEU A 18 1.75 3.22 -12.23
CA LEU A 18 1.92 3.85 -13.55
C LEU A 18 0.62 3.86 -14.33
N VAL A 19 -0.18 2.79 -14.26
CA VAL A 19 -1.49 2.73 -14.90
C VAL A 19 -2.44 3.78 -14.30
N ILE A 20 -2.55 3.83 -12.96
CA ILE A 20 -3.38 4.82 -12.26
C ILE A 20 -2.94 6.23 -12.61
N TRP A 21 -1.64 6.53 -12.48
CA TRP A 21 -1.09 7.84 -12.81
C TRP A 21 -1.35 8.23 -14.26
N ARG A 22 -1.20 7.29 -15.20
CA ARG A 22 -1.46 7.54 -16.62
C ARG A 22 -2.94 7.84 -16.90
N TRP A 23 -3.86 7.04 -16.36
CA TRP A 23 -5.29 7.26 -16.56
C TRP A 23 -5.77 8.55 -15.92
N VAL A 24 -5.34 8.82 -14.69
CA VAL A 24 -5.68 10.06 -13.99
C VAL A 24 -5.05 11.26 -14.71
N GLY A 25 -3.80 11.16 -15.15
CA GLY A 25 -3.12 12.21 -15.90
C GLY A 25 -3.80 12.52 -17.24
N LEU A 26 -4.23 11.49 -17.99
CA LEU A 26 -5.01 11.63 -19.21
C LEU A 26 -6.37 12.29 -18.95
N PHE A 27 -7.06 11.87 -17.89
CA PHE A 27 -8.33 12.48 -17.48
C PHE A 27 -8.15 13.97 -17.15
N MET A 28 -7.12 14.32 -16.38
CA MET A 28 -6.83 15.70 -16.01
C MET A 28 -6.49 16.56 -17.23
N LEU A 29 -5.65 16.06 -18.14
CA LEU A 29 -5.32 16.76 -19.39
C LEU A 29 -6.54 16.93 -20.29
N GLY A 30 -7.39 15.91 -20.39
CA GLY A 30 -8.60 15.96 -21.19
C GLY A 30 -9.63 16.95 -20.64
N TYR A 31 -9.92 16.88 -19.34
CA TYR A 31 -10.97 17.68 -18.72
C TYR A 31 -10.54 19.13 -18.43
N TYR A 32 -9.31 19.33 -17.96
CA TYR A 32 -8.81 20.62 -17.48
C TYR A 32 -7.76 21.27 -18.40
N PHE A 33 -7.36 20.63 -19.51
CA PHE A 33 -6.36 21.12 -20.47
C PHE A 33 -5.06 21.58 -19.77
N LEU A 34 -4.73 22.87 -19.87
CA LEU A 34 -3.51 23.46 -19.30
C LEU A 34 -3.50 23.39 -17.77
N TRP A 35 -4.66 23.56 -17.12
CA TRP A 35 -4.79 23.40 -15.67
C TRP A 35 -4.50 21.95 -15.27
N GLY A 36 -4.97 20.99 -16.07
CA GLY A 36 -4.66 19.58 -15.89
C GLY A 36 -3.16 19.27 -15.97
N ALA A 37 -2.43 19.96 -16.86
CA ALA A 37 -0.98 19.82 -16.96
C ALA A 37 -0.26 20.32 -15.69
N VAL A 38 -0.70 21.44 -15.13
CA VAL A 38 -0.15 21.98 -13.87
C VAL A 38 -0.44 21.04 -12.68
N ALA A 39 -1.65 20.47 -12.62
CA ALA A 39 -1.98 19.46 -11.60
C ALA A 39 -1.11 18.21 -11.72
N ASN A 40 -0.90 17.70 -12.94
CA ASN A 40 -0.04 16.54 -13.17
C ASN A 40 1.41 16.82 -12.75
N PHE A 41 1.91 18.04 -13.02
CA PHE A 41 3.22 18.48 -12.53
C PHE A 41 3.28 18.46 -10.99
N ALA A 42 2.25 18.96 -10.31
CA ALA A 42 2.19 18.95 -8.85
C ALA A 42 2.17 17.53 -8.27
N VAL A 43 1.44 16.60 -8.89
CA VAL A 43 1.41 15.18 -8.48
C VAL A 43 2.79 14.54 -8.64
N VAL A 44 3.48 14.81 -9.74
CA VAL A 44 4.85 14.30 -9.96
C VAL A 44 5.83 14.91 -8.95
N ALA A 45 5.75 16.21 -8.71
CA ALA A 45 6.56 16.88 -7.69
C ALA A 45 6.30 16.30 -6.29
N ASN A 46 5.03 16.03 -5.95
CA ASN A 46 4.65 15.39 -4.69
C ASN A 46 5.31 14.00 -4.57
N LEU A 47 5.20 13.17 -5.62
CA LEU A 47 5.81 11.84 -5.63
C LEU A 47 7.32 11.90 -5.41
N ILE A 48 8.01 12.85 -6.06
CA ILE A 48 9.46 13.06 -5.88
C ILE A 48 9.78 13.44 -4.43
N ILE A 49 9.01 14.35 -3.83
CA ILE A 49 9.22 14.77 -2.43
C ILE A 49 8.99 13.60 -1.48
N VAL A 50 7.90 12.83 -1.65
CA VAL A 50 7.60 11.67 -0.81
C VAL A 50 8.74 10.66 -0.88
N LEU A 51 9.16 10.27 -2.07
CA LEU A 51 10.24 9.31 -2.26
C LEU A 51 11.57 9.85 -1.72
N GLY A 52 11.86 11.15 -1.92
CA GLY A 52 13.06 11.80 -1.41
C GLY A 52 13.12 11.86 0.12
N VAL A 53 12.00 12.21 0.77
CA VAL A 53 11.91 12.25 2.24
C VAL A 53 11.95 10.83 2.82
N MET A 54 11.27 9.86 2.20
CA MET A 54 11.35 8.46 2.63
C MET A 54 12.78 7.92 2.54
N ALA A 55 13.51 8.26 1.47
CA ALA A 55 14.92 7.90 1.32
C ALA A 55 15.81 8.60 2.37
N ALA A 56 15.53 9.86 2.69
CA ALA A 56 16.29 10.60 3.70
C ALA A 56 16.07 10.10 5.15
N LEU A 57 14.92 9.50 5.42
CA LEU A 57 14.55 8.98 6.74
C LEU A 57 14.85 7.47 6.91
N ASP A 58 15.49 6.84 5.91
CA ASP A 58 15.67 5.38 5.83
C ASP A 58 14.37 4.61 6.14
N ALA A 59 13.24 5.15 5.68
CA ALA A 59 11.92 4.61 5.97
C ALA A 59 11.73 3.27 5.24
N VAL A 60 11.25 2.25 5.96
CA VAL A 60 11.04 0.92 5.39
C VAL A 60 9.89 0.94 4.39
N PHE A 61 10.17 0.57 3.14
CA PHE A 61 9.17 0.41 2.09
C PHE A 61 8.39 -0.90 2.31
N THR A 62 7.26 -0.83 3.01
CA THR A 62 6.36 -1.97 3.24
C THR A 62 5.26 -2.03 2.19
N LEU A 63 4.60 -3.19 2.04
CA LEU A 63 3.45 -3.33 1.15
C LEU A 63 2.31 -2.36 1.51
N PRO A 64 1.93 -2.21 2.79
CA PRO A 64 1.02 -1.14 3.20
C PRO A 64 1.56 0.27 2.89
N GLY A 65 2.86 0.51 3.06
CA GLY A 65 3.50 1.78 2.68
C GLY A 65 3.21 2.18 1.22
N ILE A 66 3.30 1.22 0.30
CA ILE A 66 2.97 1.43 -1.12
C ILE A 66 1.49 1.79 -1.31
N ALA A 67 0.57 1.14 -0.57
CA ALA A 67 -0.85 1.50 -0.61
C ALA A 67 -1.08 2.95 -0.13
N GLY A 68 -0.30 3.42 0.85
CA GLY A 68 -0.30 4.82 1.29
C GLY A 68 0.09 5.77 0.15
N LEU A 69 1.13 5.41 -0.61
CA LEU A 69 1.56 6.19 -1.78
C LEU A 69 0.50 6.23 -2.88
N VAL A 70 -0.18 5.11 -3.17
CA VAL A 70 -1.31 5.07 -4.12
C VAL A 70 -2.43 6.01 -3.66
N LEU A 71 -2.79 5.97 -2.38
CA LEU A 71 -3.81 6.83 -1.80
C LEU A 71 -3.43 8.32 -1.89
N THR A 72 -2.17 8.65 -1.62
CA THR A 72 -1.65 10.02 -1.78
C THR A 72 -1.81 10.52 -3.21
N ILE A 73 -1.55 9.71 -4.23
CA ILE A 73 -1.73 10.11 -5.63
C ILE A 73 -3.20 10.45 -5.92
N GLY A 74 -4.15 9.65 -5.42
CA GLY A 74 -5.58 9.90 -5.58
C GLY A 74 -6.01 11.23 -4.93
N MET A 75 -5.57 11.48 -3.69
CA MET A 75 -5.89 12.72 -2.98
C MET A 75 -5.15 13.95 -3.53
N ALA A 76 -3.98 13.76 -4.13
CA ALA A 76 -3.20 14.86 -4.72
C ALA A 76 -3.89 15.49 -5.93
N VAL A 77 -4.71 14.71 -6.62
CA VAL A 77 -5.50 15.15 -7.78
C VAL A 77 -6.77 15.87 -7.32
N ASP A 78 -7.40 15.39 -6.24
CA ASP A 78 -8.64 15.95 -5.69
C ASP A 78 -8.52 17.42 -5.26
N ALA A 79 -7.44 17.78 -4.55
CA ALA A 79 -7.19 19.16 -4.14
C ALA A 79 -7.11 20.14 -5.33
N ASN A 80 -6.47 19.71 -6.42
CA ASN A 80 -6.34 20.49 -7.64
C ASN A 80 -7.68 20.63 -8.37
N VAL A 81 -8.47 19.55 -8.46
CA VAL A 81 -9.83 19.58 -9.01
C VAL A 81 -10.70 20.58 -8.24
N LEU A 82 -10.68 20.56 -6.91
CA LEU A 82 -11.46 21.49 -6.10
C LEU A 82 -11.08 22.96 -6.38
N ILE A 83 -9.78 23.27 -6.48
CA ILE A 83 -9.32 24.61 -6.84
C ILE A 83 -9.85 25.00 -8.23
N TYR A 84 -9.73 24.13 -9.23
CA TYR A 84 -10.12 24.43 -10.60
C TYR A 84 -11.63 24.60 -10.74
N GLU A 85 -12.45 23.81 -10.04
CA GLU A 85 -13.89 24.04 -10.03
C GLU A 85 -14.26 25.36 -9.33
N ARG A 86 -13.58 25.76 -8.24
CA ARG A 86 -13.82 27.08 -7.64
C ARG A 86 -13.41 28.23 -8.56
N ILE A 87 -12.29 28.11 -9.27
CA ILE A 87 -11.87 29.09 -10.29
C ILE A 87 -12.93 29.15 -11.39
N ARG A 88 -13.42 27.99 -11.85
CA ARG A 88 -14.46 27.89 -12.87
C ARG A 88 -15.76 28.56 -12.43
N GLU A 89 -16.20 28.33 -11.19
CA GLU A 89 -17.38 29.00 -10.63
C GLU A 89 -17.26 30.53 -10.67
N GLU A 90 -16.08 31.09 -10.38
CA GLU A 90 -15.85 32.55 -10.47
C GLU A 90 -15.77 33.04 -11.93
N LEU A 91 -15.19 32.26 -12.84
CA LEU A 91 -15.20 32.57 -14.28
C LEU A 91 -16.62 32.56 -14.86
N GLU A 92 -17.48 31.64 -14.42
CA GLU A 92 -18.90 31.58 -14.80
C GLU A 92 -19.68 32.81 -14.30
N ARG A 93 -19.23 33.43 -13.19
CA ARG A 93 -19.73 34.72 -12.70
C ARG A 93 -19.18 35.94 -13.44
N LYS A 94 -18.43 35.74 -14.54
CA LYS A 94 -17.79 36.78 -15.36
C LYS A 94 -16.72 37.59 -14.60
N ALA A 95 -16.08 37.01 -13.60
CA ALA A 95 -14.90 37.62 -12.99
C ALA A 95 -13.73 37.65 -14.00
N ASP A 96 -12.86 38.65 -13.88
CA ASP A 96 -11.59 38.67 -14.61
C ASP A 96 -10.74 37.45 -14.21
N VAL A 97 -9.95 36.91 -15.16
CA VAL A 97 -9.18 35.68 -14.96
C VAL A 97 -8.26 35.79 -13.74
N HIS A 98 -7.59 36.93 -13.52
CA HIS A 98 -6.71 37.09 -12.37
C HIS A 98 -7.49 37.10 -11.04
N VAL A 99 -8.67 37.72 -11.04
CA VAL A 99 -9.54 37.79 -9.85
C VAL A 99 -10.14 36.41 -9.55
N ALA A 100 -10.60 35.69 -10.58
CA ALA A 100 -11.16 34.35 -10.46
C ALA A 100 -10.15 33.37 -9.86
N VAL A 101 -8.89 33.42 -10.32
CA VAL A 101 -7.81 32.59 -9.78
C VAL A 101 -7.55 32.90 -8.32
N ARG A 102 -7.38 34.19 -7.97
CA ARG A 102 -7.10 34.58 -6.59
C ARG A 102 -8.23 34.21 -5.63
N GLN A 103 -9.49 34.39 -6.04
CA GLN A 103 -10.64 34.01 -5.24
C GLN A 103 -10.80 32.49 -5.14
N GLY A 104 -10.58 31.76 -6.23
CA GLY A 104 -10.63 30.30 -6.26
C GLY A 104 -9.64 29.68 -5.29
N PHE A 105 -8.38 30.11 -5.30
CA PHE A 105 -7.36 29.65 -4.34
C PHE A 105 -7.75 30.00 -2.89
N ASN A 106 -8.19 31.23 -2.62
CA ASN A 106 -8.56 31.63 -1.26
C ASN A 106 -9.74 30.81 -0.70
N ARG A 107 -10.76 30.52 -1.51
CA ARG A 107 -11.93 29.75 -1.09
C ARG A 107 -11.63 28.26 -0.93
N ALA A 108 -10.87 27.69 -1.86
CA ALA A 108 -10.52 26.28 -1.81
C ALA A 108 -9.52 25.97 -0.68
N PHE A 109 -8.64 26.92 -0.32
CA PHE A 109 -7.57 26.69 0.66
C PHE A 109 -8.09 26.20 2.01
N SER A 110 -9.13 26.82 2.58
CA SER A 110 -9.66 26.40 3.89
C SER A 110 -10.11 24.95 3.86
N SER A 111 -10.93 24.57 2.87
CA SER A 111 -11.45 23.20 2.75
C SER A 111 -10.33 22.17 2.53
N ILE A 112 -9.31 22.52 1.74
CA ILE A 112 -8.15 21.64 1.50
C ILE A 112 -7.33 21.50 2.79
N PHE A 113 -7.06 22.60 3.46
CA PHE A 113 -6.27 22.60 4.69
C PHE A 113 -6.94 21.75 5.78
N ASP A 114 -8.25 21.91 5.99
CA ASP A 114 -9.02 21.14 6.97
C ASP A 114 -9.01 19.63 6.64
N ALA A 115 -9.20 19.27 5.37
CA ALA A 115 -9.16 17.86 4.93
C ALA A 115 -7.78 17.22 5.10
N ASN A 116 -6.70 17.96 4.81
CA ASN A 116 -5.34 17.44 4.95
C ASN A 116 -4.90 17.36 6.42
N ILE A 117 -5.30 18.32 7.27
CA ILE A 117 -5.00 18.27 8.72
C ILE A 117 -5.64 17.06 9.38
N THR A 118 -6.92 16.80 9.13
CA THR A 118 -7.60 15.63 9.71
C THR A 118 -6.93 14.32 9.31
N THR A 119 -6.42 14.24 8.08
CA THR A 119 -5.62 13.10 7.61
C THR A 119 -4.26 13.04 8.32
N LEU A 120 -3.56 14.16 8.49
CA LEU A 120 -2.30 14.20 9.25
C LEU A 120 -2.47 13.77 10.70
N ILE A 121 -3.55 14.20 11.37
CA ILE A 121 -3.89 13.75 12.73
C ILE A 121 -4.07 12.23 12.75
N THR A 122 -4.76 11.68 11.76
CA THR A 122 -4.94 10.22 11.64
C THR A 122 -3.61 9.51 11.45
N CYS A 123 -2.71 10.03 10.60
CA CYS A 123 -1.37 9.48 10.41
C CYS A 123 -0.54 9.53 11.70
N LEU A 124 -0.63 10.60 12.49
CA LEU A 124 0.08 10.72 13.78
C LEU A 124 -0.40 9.65 14.78
N ILE A 125 -1.72 9.48 14.91
CA ILE A 125 -2.30 8.46 15.80
C ILE A 125 -1.87 7.06 15.35
N LEU A 126 -1.95 6.78 14.04
CA LEU A 126 -1.57 5.49 13.48
C LEU A 126 -0.07 5.23 13.63
N GLY A 127 0.78 6.24 13.44
CA GLY A 127 2.22 6.14 13.64
C GLY A 127 2.61 5.77 15.07
N TYR A 128 1.86 6.24 16.08
CA TYR A 128 2.11 5.93 17.49
C TYR A 128 1.54 4.57 17.91
N THR A 129 0.31 4.26 17.47
CA THR A 129 -0.47 3.12 18.01
C THR A 129 -0.41 1.84 17.18
N ALA A 130 0.00 1.90 15.91
CA ALA A 130 -0.12 0.76 15.01
C ALA A 130 1.08 -0.21 15.05
N THR A 131 0.92 -1.37 14.41
CA THR A 131 1.98 -2.38 14.22
C THR A 131 3.04 -1.92 13.20
N ALA A 132 4.19 -2.59 13.13
CA ALA A 132 5.31 -2.17 12.27
C ALA A 132 4.91 -1.98 10.79
N ASP A 133 4.05 -2.83 10.25
CA ASP A 133 3.60 -2.75 8.86
C ASP A 133 2.68 -1.54 8.60
N LEU A 134 1.78 -1.25 9.55
CA LEU A 134 0.87 -0.10 9.51
C LEU A 134 1.57 1.23 9.79
N LYS A 135 2.66 1.22 10.56
CA LYS A 135 3.52 2.40 10.75
C LYS A 135 4.13 2.87 9.43
N GLY A 136 4.56 1.94 8.56
CA GLY A 136 5.06 2.27 7.22
C GLY A 136 4.00 2.96 6.35
N PHE A 137 2.74 2.53 6.44
CA PHE A 137 1.60 3.21 5.79
C PHE A 137 1.39 4.62 6.36
N ALA A 138 1.38 4.78 7.68
CA ALA A 138 1.16 6.05 8.35
C ALA A 138 2.21 7.11 7.97
N VAL A 139 3.49 6.72 7.96
CA VAL A 139 4.61 7.60 7.61
C VAL A 139 4.52 8.03 6.14
N THR A 140 4.29 7.09 5.23
CA THR A 140 4.18 7.38 3.79
C THR A 140 3.00 8.31 3.50
N LEU A 141 1.83 8.01 4.08
CA LEU A 141 0.63 8.83 3.91
C LEU A 141 0.81 10.23 4.54
N GLY A 142 1.39 10.32 5.72
CA GLY A 142 1.64 11.59 6.41
C GLY A 142 2.56 12.52 5.63
N ILE A 143 3.71 12.01 5.17
CA ILE A 143 4.64 12.75 4.31
C ILE A 143 3.92 13.15 3.02
N GLY A 144 3.18 12.22 2.40
CA GLY A 144 2.43 12.46 1.17
C GLY A 144 1.39 13.56 1.28
N VAL A 145 0.65 13.61 2.38
CA VAL A 145 -0.36 14.66 2.64
C VAL A 145 0.31 16.00 2.89
N ALA A 146 1.38 16.05 3.68
CA ALA A 146 2.13 17.29 3.93
C ALA A 146 2.77 17.85 2.64
N ALA A 147 3.42 16.98 1.85
CA ALA A 147 4.00 17.33 0.56
C ALA A 147 2.93 17.72 -0.47
N ASN A 148 1.75 17.09 -0.44
CA ASN A 148 0.61 17.46 -1.28
C ASN A 148 0.08 18.86 -0.96
N LEU A 149 -0.03 19.21 0.33
CA LEU A 149 -0.46 20.56 0.71
C LEU A 149 0.51 21.62 0.17
N PHE A 150 1.80 21.35 0.21
CA PHE A 150 2.82 22.22 -0.37
C PHE A 150 2.74 22.27 -1.91
N THR A 151 2.79 21.12 -2.58
CA THR A 151 2.84 21.06 -4.04
C THR A 151 1.52 21.44 -4.70
N GLY A 152 0.41 20.90 -4.24
CA GLY A 152 -0.93 21.07 -4.79
C GLY A 152 -1.54 22.46 -4.54
N VAL A 153 -1.10 23.19 -3.50
CA VAL A 153 -1.58 24.55 -3.23
C VAL A 153 -0.53 25.59 -3.58
N PHE A 154 0.67 25.50 -3.00
CA PHE A 154 1.67 26.56 -3.14
C PHE A 154 2.37 26.51 -4.51
N CYS A 155 2.91 25.35 -4.90
CA CYS A 155 3.62 25.25 -6.18
C CYS A 155 2.70 25.48 -7.38
N THR A 156 1.50 24.91 -7.39
CA THR A 156 0.50 25.14 -8.46
C THR A 156 0.12 26.61 -8.55
N ARG A 157 -0.12 27.28 -7.41
CA ARG A 157 -0.44 28.70 -7.38
C ARG A 157 0.67 29.55 -7.98
N VAL A 158 1.92 29.30 -7.62
CA VAL A 158 3.08 30.02 -8.18
C VAL A 158 3.17 29.79 -9.69
N VAL A 159 3.04 28.55 -10.15
CA VAL A 159 3.09 28.23 -11.59
C VAL A 159 1.96 28.94 -12.36
N ILE A 160 0.75 28.94 -11.82
CA ILE A 160 -0.41 29.60 -12.43
C ILE A 160 -0.25 31.13 -12.43
N GLU A 161 0.13 31.73 -11.29
CA GLU A 161 0.34 33.18 -11.19
C GLU A 161 1.46 33.66 -12.13
N LEU A 162 2.55 32.89 -12.24
CA LEU A 162 3.62 33.16 -13.20
C LEU A 162 3.14 33.05 -14.64
N TRP A 163 2.39 32.00 -14.97
CA TRP A 163 1.82 31.82 -16.31
C TRP A 163 0.87 32.98 -16.69
N LEU A 164 0.02 33.42 -15.75
CA LEU A 164 -0.85 34.57 -15.96
C LEU A 164 -0.05 35.87 -16.18
N ALA A 165 1.02 36.08 -15.42
CA ALA A 165 1.87 37.28 -15.54
C ALA A 165 2.60 37.32 -16.90
N LEU A 166 3.06 36.18 -17.40
CA LEU A 166 3.82 36.07 -18.64
C LEU A 166 2.94 36.10 -19.89
N PHE A 167 1.83 35.35 -19.90
CA PHE A 167 1.04 35.14 -21.12
C PHE A 167 -0.23 35.99 -21.20
N LYS A 168 -0.66 36.63 -20.09
CA LYS A 168 -1.87 37.47 -20.00
C LYS A 168 -3.07 36.92 -20.79
N PRO A 169 -3.47 35.67 -20.55
CA PRO A 169 -4.50 34.99 -21.33
C PRO A 169 -5.87 35.67 -21.10
N LYS A 170 -6.59 35.95 -22.19
CA LYS A 170 -7.95 36.53 -22.14
C LYS A 170 -9.04 35.50 -21.84
N SER A 171 -8.73 34.20 -21.96
CA SER A 171 -9.65 33.10 -21.68
C SER A 171 -8.87 31.86 -21.25
N THR A 172 -9.45 31.07 -20.35
CA THR A 172 -8.88 29.83 -19.84
C THR A 172 -9.88 28.70 -20.08
N PRO A 173 -9.87 28.07 -21.27
CA PRO A 173 -10.84 27.05 -21.62
C PRO A 173 -10.67 25.82 -20.72
N MET A 174 -11.77 25.40 -20.10
CA MET A 174 -11.93 24.09 -19.46
C MET A 174 -12.97 23.29 -20.26
N LEU A 175 -12.88 21.96 -20.28
CA LEU A 175 -13.73 21.10 -21.12
C LEU A 175 -15.24 21.37 -21.00
N PRO A 176 -15.82 21.58 -19.79
CA PRO A 176 -17.24 21.91 -19.63
C PRO A 176 -17.64 23.28 -20.21
N MET A 177 -16.69 24.20 -20.37
CA MET A 177 -16.90 25.53 -20.92
C MET A 177 -16.86 25.52 -22.46
N VAL A 178 -16.05 24.62 -23.04
CA VAL A 178 -15.86 24.52 -24.50
C VAL A 178 -16.98 23.72 -25.18
N LEU A 179 -17.53 22.71 -24.50
CA LEU A 179 -18.52 21.79 -25.08
C LEU A 179 -19.91 21.93 -24.39
N PRO A 180 -20.85 22.72 -24.95
CA PRO A 180 -22.15 22.97 -24.33
C PRO A 180 -23.03 21.71 -24.22
N GLY A 181 -22.88 20.75 -25.14
CA GLY A 181 -23.58 19.46 -25.06
C GLY A 181 -23.13 18.60 -23.88
N LEU A 182 -21.83 18.61 -23.56
CA LEU A 182 -21.28 17.89 -22.43
C LEU A 182 -21.61 18.58 -21.10
N ARG A 183 -21.66 19.92 -21.09
CA ARG A 183 -22.12 20.69 -19.93
C ARG A 183 -23.51 20.28 -19.47
N ARG A 184 -24.46 20.15 -20.41
CA ARG A 184 -25.85 19.77 -20.09
C ARG A 184 -25.97 18.36 -19.51
N LEU A 185 -25.06 17.46 -19.90
CA LEU A 185 -24.98 16.11 -19.34
C LEU A 185 -24.36 16.11 -17.93
N LEU A 186 -23.35 16.95 -17.69
CA LEU A 186 -22.63 17.04 -16.41
C LEU A 186 -23.34 17.87 -15.33
N THR A 187 -24.32 18.71 -15.70
CA THR A 187 -25.17 19.44 -14.74
C THR A 187 -26.63 18.98 -14.81
N PRO A 188 -26.94 17.70 -14.51
CA PRO A 188 -28.32 17.24 -14.49
C PRO A 188 -29.04 17.88 -13.29
N ASN A 189 -30.21 18.47 -13.54
CA ASN A 189 -31.05 19.05 -12.49
C ASN A 189 -31.82 17.93 -11.78
N ILE A 190 -31.14 17.20 -10.90
CA ILE A 190 -31.69 16.11 -10.11
C ILE A 190 -31.97 16.63 -8.71
N ASP A 191 -33.21 16.49 -8.24
CA ASP A 191 -33.56 16.80 -6.85
C ASP A 191 -33.15 15.64 -5.93
N TRP A 192 -31.91 15.68 -5.48
CA TRP A 192 -31.34 14.71 -4.54
C TRP A 192 -32.08 14.69 -3.20
N VAL A 193 -32.69 15.81 -2.80
CA VAL A 193 -33.40 15.92 -1.52
C VAL A 193 -34.71 15.15 -1.56
N ALA A 194 -35.41 15.15 -2.69
CA ALA A 194 -36.61 14.34 -2.88
C ALA A 194 -36.31 12.83 -2.89
N LEU A 195 -35.16 12.42 -3.46
CA LEU A 195 -34.77 11.01 -3.54
C LEU A 195 -34.06 10.48 -2.28
N LYS A 196 -33.72 11.34 -1.30
CA LYS A 196 -32.89 10.98 -0.14
C LYS A 196 -33.39 9.74 0.60
N TRP A 197 -34.71 9.58 0.77
CA TRP A 197 -35.29 8.44 1.50
C TRP A 197 -35.08 7.12 0.78
N ARG A 198 -35.06 7.11 -0.57
CA ARG A 198 -34.78 5.90 -1.36
C ARG A 198 -33.31 5.50 -1.20
N PHE A 199 -32.39 6.45 -1.31
CA PHE A 199 -30.96 6.18 -1.15
C PHE A 199 -30.61 5.78 0.29
N ILE A 200 -31.21 6.41 1.30
CA ILE A 200 -31.04 6.04 2.70
C ILE A 200 -31.57 4.63 2.94
N ALA A 201 -32.75 4.28 2.40
CA ALA A 201 -33.29 2.93 2.55
C ALA A 201 -32.39 1.87 1.91
N VAL A 202 -31.91 2.09 0.68
CA VAL A 202 -30.99 1.17 0.00
C VAL A 202 -29.68 1.03 0.77
N SER A 203 -29.09 2.13 1.22
CA SER A 203 -27.85 2.12 2.01
C SER A 203 -28.05 1.39 3.34
N ALA A 204 -29.15 1.65 4.05
CA ALA A 204 -29.48 0.99 5.31
C ALA A 204 -29.64 -0.52 5.14
N VAL A 205 -30.32 -0.97 4.07
CA VAL A 205 -30.45 -2.40 3.75
C VAL A 205 -29.08 -3.02 3.47
N LEU A 206 -28.21 -2.36 2.70
CA LEU A 206 -26.86 -2.85 2.42
C LEU A 206 -25.99 -2.90 3.69
N ILE A 207 -26.09 -1.91 4.58
CA ILE A 207 -25.38 -1.89 5.85
C ILE A 207 -25.85 -3.05 6.75
N VAL A 208 -27.18 -3.25 6.87
CA VAL A 208 -27.74 -4.35 7.66
C VAL A 208 -27.36 -5.70 7.08
N ALA A 209 -27.42 -5.86 5.76
CA ALA A 209 -26.98 -7.08 5.08
C ALA A 209 -25.48 -7.34 5.27
N GLY A 210 -24.64 -6.30 5.20
CA GLY A 210 -23.20 -6.39 5.45
C GLY A 210 -22.91 -6.83 6.88
N TRP A 211 -23.56 -6.22 7.87
CA TRP A 211 -23.46 -6.66 9.27
C TRP A 211 -23.98 -8.09 9.47
N ALA A 212 -25.12 -8.44 8.90
CA ALA A 212 -25.67 -9.80 8.98
C ALA A 212 -24.71 -10.83 8.39
N ALA A 213 -24.07 -10.51 7.26
CA ALA A 213 -23.03 -11.35 6.67
C ALA A 213 -21.85 -11.53 7.63
N VAL A 214 -21.29 -10.43 8.17
CA VAL A 214 -20.19 -10.48 9.15
C VAL A 214 -20.55 -11.33 10.37
N PHE A 215 -21.75 -11.15 10.94
CA PHE A 215 -22.19 -11.95 12.09
C PHE A 215 -22.46 -13.41 11.74
N SER A 216 -22.93 -13.71 10.52
CA SER A 216 -23.14 -15.09 10.07
C SER A 216 -21.84 -15.85 9.82
N LEU A 217 -20.78 -15.16 9.37
CA LEU A 217 -19.43 -15.74 9.24
C LEU A 217 -18.72 -15.84 10.60
N GLY A 218 -19.14 -15.04 11.59
CA GLY A 218 -18.68 -15.14 12.97
C GLY A 218 -17.15 -15.06 13.07
N ARG A 219 -16.54 -16.02 13.76
CA ARG A 219 -15.07 -16.05 13.95
C ARG A 219 -14.32 -16.41 12.66
N ASP A 220 -14.95 -17.04 11.67
CA ASP A 220 -14.28 -17.48 10.43
C ASP A 220 -13.90 -16.35 9.48
N PHE A 221 -14.45 -15.15 9.68
CA PHE A 221 -14.05 -13.95 8.95
C PHE A 221 -12.70 -13.36 9.42
N LEU A 222 -12.31 -13.63 10.67
CA LEU A 222 -11.10 -13.03 11.25
C LEU A 222 -9.85 -13.77 10.79
N ASP A 223 -8.82 -13.02 10.45
CA ASP A 223 -7.52 -13.60 10.07
C ASP A 223 -6.81 -14.21 11.30
N ILE A 224 -5.79 -15.03 11.03
CA ILE A 224 -5.01 -15.77 12.02
C ILE A 224 -4.32 -14.82 13.01
N GLU A 225 -4.00 -13.60 12.58
CA GLU A 225 -3.47 -12.51 13.44
C GLU A 225 -4.42 -12.14 14.60
N PHE A 226 -5.74 -12.32 14.43
CA PHE A 226 -6.75 -12.00 15.45
C PHE A 226 -7.32 -13.24 16.16
N ARG A 227 -7.33 -14.40 15.49
CA ARG A 227 -7.83 -15.66 16.09
C ARG A 227 -6.80 -16.40 16.92
N GLY A 228 -5.51 -16.09 16.71
CA GLY A 228 -4.38 -16.81 17.32
C GLY A 228 -4.20 -18.18 16.66
N GLY A 229 -3.12 -18.33 15.91
CA GLY A 229 -2.75 -19.57 15.24
C GLY A 229 -1.26 -19.60 14.88
N THR A 230 -0.84 -20.67 14.22
CA THR A 230 0.57 -20.86 13.86
C THR A 230 0.78 -20.61 12.37
N GLN A 231 1.71 -19.72 12.06
CA GLN A 231 2.27 -19.57 10.71
C GLN A 231 3.66 -20.21 10.65
N VAL A 232 3.83 -21.19 9.77
CA VAL A 232 5.11 -21.85 9.52
C VAL A 232 5.55 -21.54 8.09
N SER A 233 6.75 -20.98 7.96
CA SER A 233 7.36 -20.74 6.65
C SER A 233 8.53 -21.68 6.46
N PHE A 234 8.58 -22.37 5.31
CA PHE A 234 9.67 -23.27 4.95
C PHE A 234 10.12 -23.03 3.51
N MET A 235 11.40 -23.30 3.27
CA MET A 235 12.00 -23.27 1.94
C MET A 235 12.26 -24.71 1.49
N LEU A 236 12.06 -24.95 0.20
CA LEU A 236 12.40 -26.21 -0.44
C LEU A 236 13.90 -26.27 -0.72
N ASP A 237 14.44 -27.48 -0.83
CA ASP A 237 15.85 -27.70 -1.17
C ASP A 237 16.25 -27.00 -2.48
N GLU A 238 17.54 -26.63 -2.58
CA GLU A 238 18.08 -25.93 -3.74
C GLU A 238 17.71 -26.63 -5.06
N GLY A 239 17.05 -25.88 -5.95
CA GLY A 239 16.65 -26.36 -7.29
C GLY A 239 15.26 -27.00 -7.38
N LYS A 240 14.56 -27.26 -6.27
CA LYS A 240 13.19 -27.81 -6.30
C LYS A 240 12.14 -26.69 -6.31
N MET A 241 11.23 -26.72 -7.28
CA MET A 241 10.06 -25.84 -7.34
C MET A 241 8.78 -26.68 -7.36
N MET A 242 7.78 -26.32 -6.56
CA MET A 242 6.52 -27.05 -6.48
C MET A 242 5.35 -26.14 -6.82
N PRO A 243 4.33 -26.58 -7.56
CA PRO A 243 3.11 -25.82 -7.75
C PRO A 243 2.30 -25.69 -6.45
N VAL A 244 1.63 -24.56 -6.27
CA VAL A 244 0.79 -24.28 -5.08
C VAL A 244 -0.28 -25.36 -4.88
N GLU A 245 -0.81 -25.90 -5.97
CA GLU A 245 -1.85 -26.92 -5.94
C GLU A 245 -1.33 -28.26 -5.40
N GLU A 246 -0.09 -28.62 -5.72
CA GLU A 246 0.55 -29.83 -5.18
C GLU A 246 0.87 -29.67 -3.69
N VAL A 247 1.27 -28.47 -3.24
CA VAL A 247 1.44 -28.15 -1.82
C VAL A 247 0.11 -28.30 -1.07
N ARG A 248 -1.00 -27.81 -1.63
CA ARG A 248 -2.34 -27.97 -1.06
C ARG A 248 -2.78 -29.44 -1.00
N GLU A 249 -2.50 -30.22 -2.03
CA GLU A 249 -2.84 -31.64 -2.08
C GLU A 249 -2.07 -32.44 -1.03
N ARG A 250 -0.76 -32.18 -0.87
CA ARG A 250 0.09 -32.81 0.17
C ARG A 250 -0.39 -32.46 1.57
N LEU A 251 -0.76 -31.20 1.81
CA LEU A 251 -1.35 -30.76 3.07
C LEU A 251 -2.69 -31.44 3.36
N ASN A 252 -3.54 -31.61 2.35
CA ASN A 252 -4.81 -32.33 2.48
C ASN A 252 -4.59 -33.80 2.87
N LYS A 253 -3.59 -34.48 2.30
CA LYS A 253 -3.24 -35.87 2.65
C LYS A 253 -2.81 -36.00 4.11
N VAL A 254 -1.96 -35.08 4.60
CA VAL A 254 -1.50 -35.10 6.00
C VAL A 254 -2.59 -34.69 6.98
N ALA A 255 -3.45 -33.73 6.61
CA ALA A 255 -4.62 -33.35 7.40
C ALA A 255 -5.59 -34.52 7.60
N GLN A 256 -5.80 -35.35 6.56
CA GLN A 256 -6.62 -36.56 6.62
C GLN A 256 -5.96 -37.67 7.44
N ALA A 257 -4.65 -37.90 7.27
CA ALA A 257 -3.91 -38.92 8.01
C ALA A 257 -3.79 -38.63 9.51
N SER A 258 -3.70 -37.34 9.89
CA SER A 258 -3.48 -36.89 11.26
C SER A 258 -4.75 -36.43 11.98
N ASN A 259 -5.93 -36.62 11.37
CA ASN A 259 -7.23 -36.14 11.88
C ASN A 259 -7.20 -34.66 12.33
N THR A 260 -6.49 -33.82 11.60
CA THR A 260 -6.29 -32.40 11.95
C THR A 260 -6.94 -31.52 10.88
N PRO A 261 -8.24 -31.20 11.01
CA PRO A 261 -9.00 -30.49 9.98
C PRO A 261 -8.54 -29.04 9.74
N GLU A 262 -7.72 -28.50 10.63
CA GLU A 262 -7.16 -27.14 10.59
C GLU A 262 -5.96 -27.00 9.63
N LEU A 263 -5.33 -28.13 9.25
CA LEU A 263 -4.23 -28.19 8.27
C LEU A 263 -4.72 -28.44 6.83
N ARG A 264 -6.02 -28.64 6.64
CA ARG A 264 -6.63 -28.89 5.33
C ARG A 264 -6.46 -27.64 4.46
N GLY A 265 -6.04 -27.81 3.21
CA GLY A 265 -5.72 -26.73 2.26
C GLY A 265 -6.87 -25.76 1.96
N ASP A 266 -8.12 -26.13 2.30
CA ASP A 266 -9.30 -25.26 2.22
C ASP A 266 -9.40 -24.26 3.40
N ARG A 267 -8.69 -24.54 4.51
CA ARG A 267 -8.69 -23.74 5.76
C ARG A 267 -7.32 -23.17 6.11
N ALA A 268 -6.24 -23.83 5.68
CA ALA A 268 -4.88 -23.33 5.80
C ALA A 268 -4.55 -22.39 4.65
N VAL A 269 -4.13 -21.17 4.96
CA VAL A 269 -3.74 -20.19 3.95
C VAL A 269 -2.32 -20.51 3.50
N VAL A 270 -2.18 -20.97 2.26
CA VAL A 270 -0.87 -21.26 1.64
C VAL A 270 -0.44 -20.07 0.79
N VAL A 271 0.64 -19.40 1.20
CA VAL A 271 1.22 -18.26 0.49
C VAL A 271 2.61 -18.63 -0.01
N THR A 272 2.90 -18.35 -1.28
CA THR A 272 4.26 -18.50 -1.83
C THR A 272 5.15 -17.34 -1.37
N VAL A 273 6.23 -17.62 -0.65
CA VAL A 273 7.17 -16.59 -0.13
C VAL A 273 8.46 -16.54 -0.95
N GLY A 274 8.69 -17.56 -1.79
CA GLY A 274 9.95 -17.78 -2.51
C GLY A 274 9.97 -17.31 -3.97
N GLN A 275 11.03 -17.71 -4.68
CA GLN A 275 11.18 -17.60 -6.12
C GLN A 275 10.05 -18.39 -6.81
N ARG A 276 9.38 -17.75 -7.77
CA ARG A 276 8.21 -18.28 -8.47
C ARG A 276 8.43 -18.27 -9.97
N GLU A 277 8.28 -19.41 -10.61
CA GLU A 277 8.18 -19.56 -12.07
C GLU A 277 6.78 -20.06 -12.40
N GLY A 278 5.92 -19.16 -12.90
CA GLY A 278 4.52 -19.48 -13.20
C GLY A 278 3.72 -19.89 -11.96
N THR A 279 3.25 -21.13 -11.94
CA THR A 279 2.49 -21.73 -10.82
C THR A 279 3.36 -22.34 -9.73
N SER A 280 4.67 -22.50 -9.97
CA SER A 280 5.61 -23.19 -9.07
C SER A 280 6.46 -22.23 -8.25
N ALA A 281 6.66 -22.54 -6.97
CA ALA A 281 7.48 -21.74 -6.04
C ALA A 281 8.43 -22.62 -5.21
N ASN A 282 9.51 -22.02 -4.70
CA ASN A 282 10.53 -22.70 -3.89
C ASN A 282 10.45 -22.39 -2.38
N ALA A 283 9.50 -21.57 -1.94
CA ALA A 283 9.23 -21.37 -0.51
C ALA A 283 7.75 -21.08 -0.28
N PHE A 284 7.24 -21.61 0.82
CA PHE A 284 5.84 -21.59 1.18
C PHE A 284 5.67 -21.16 2.64
N SER A 285 4.65 -20.37 2.90
CA SER A 285 4.17 -20.04 4.23
C SER A 285 2.77 -20.62 4.38
N ILE A 286 2.60 -21.44 5.40
CA ILE A 286 1.33 -22.07 5.74
C ILE A 286 0.88 -21.44 7.04
N ALA A 287 -0.23 -20.73 6.97
CA ALA A 287 -0.88 -20.17 8.15
C ALA A 287 -2.09 -21.05 8.52
N THR A 288 -2.13 -21.48 9.77
CA THR A 288 -3.17 -22.38 10.31
C THR A 288 -3.74 -21.82 11.61
N LEU A 289 -4.96 -22.22 11.96
CA LEU A 289 -5.59 -21.86 13.24
C LEU A 289 -5.09 -22.72 14.42
N LEU A 290 -4.24 -23.71 14.15
CA LEU A 290 -3.73 -24.60 15.17
C LEU A 290 -2.67 -23.87 16.00
N GLN A 291 -2.86 -23.84 17.31
CA GLN A 291 -2.06 -22.99 18.21
C GLN A 291 -0.73 -23.61 18.64
N ASP A 292 -0.54 -24.92 18.46
CA ASP A 292 0.71 -25.61 18.83
C ASP A 292 1.73 -25.57 17.67
N PRO A 293 2.81 -24.77 17.76
CA PRO A 293 3.75 -24.61 16.68
C PRO A 293 4.58 -25.86 16.42
N LYS A 294 4.82 -26.67 17.45
CA LYS A 294 5.65 -27.88 17.33
C LYS A 294 4.92 -28.92 16.50
N VAL A 295 3.65 -29.16 16.83
CA VAL A 295 2.79 -30.09 16.09
C VAL A 295 2.65 -29.65 14.64
N VAL A 296 2.36 -28.37 14.38
CA VAL A 296 2.26 -27.86 13.00
C VAL A 296 3.59 -28.04 12.25
N SER A 297 4.71 -27.72 12.89
CA SER A 297 6.03 -27.86 12.25
C SER A 297 6.40 -29.31 11.96
N GLU A 298 6.10 -30.25 12.86
CA GLU A 298 6.38 -31.69 12.68
C GLU A 298 5.51 -32.29 11.57
N ARG A 299 4.24 -31.89 11.49
CA ARG A 299 3.32 -32.35 10.44
C ARG A 299 3.68 -31.78 9.08
N ILE A 300 4.09 -30.52 9.00
CA ILE A 300 4.61 -29.93 7.76
C ILE A 300 5.92 -30.63 7.37
N LYS A 301 6.82 -30.89 8.33
CA LYS A 301 8.04 -31.67 8.07
C LYS A 301 7.70 -33.05 7.55
N GLU A 302 6.71 -33.74 8.12
CA GLU A 302 6.21 -35.05 7.65
C GLU A 302 5.65 -34.98 6.23
N ALA A 303 4.90 -33.92 5.90
CA ALA A 303 4.32 -33.70 4.57
C ALA A 303 5.37 -33.43 3.47
N PHE A 304 6.53 -32.89 3.84
CA PHE A 304 7.55 -32.42 2.90
C PHE A 304 8.93 -33.06 3.14
N ARG A 305 9.02 -34.24 3.79
CA ARG A 305 10.30 -34.93 4.08
C ARG A 305 11.15 -35.20 2.83
N ASP A 306 10.51 -35.34 1.68
CA ASP A 306 11.13 -35.61 0.38
C ASP A 306 11.69 -34.35 -0.31
N VAL A 307 11.29 -33.17 0.17
CA VAL A 307 11.50 -31.89 -0.53
C VAL A 307 12.16 -30.82 0.34
N VAL A 308 12.22 -31.05 1.65
CA VAL A 308 12.86 -30.19 2.66
C VAL A 308 13.88 -31.02 3.42
N SER A 309 15.17 -30.78 3.17
CA SER A 309 16.24 -31.36 3.96
C SER A 309 16.23 -30.76 5.36
N SER A 310 16.18 -31.63 6.38
CA SER A 310 16.63 -31.24 7.70
C SER A 310 18.15 -31.10 7.62
N PRO A 311 18.77 -29.99 8.08
CA PRO A 311 20.14 -30.13 8.52
C PRO A 311 20.12 -31.23 9.60
N GLU A 312 20.81 -32.33 9.35
CA GLU A 312 21.05 -33.33 10.40
C GLU A 312 21.60 -32.57 11.62
N PRO A 313 21.21 -32.94 12.85
CA PRO A 313 21.92 -32.45 14.02
C PRO A 313 23.40 -32.68 13.76
N ILE A 314 24.21 -31.62 13.77
CA ILE A 314 25.66 -31.77 13.67
C ILE A 314 26.05 -32.53 14.93
N ASP A 315 26.25 -33.83 14.80
CA ASP A 315 26.88 -34.62 15.84
C ASP A 315 28.34 -34.22 15.83
N PHE A 316 28.73 -33.45 16.84
CA PHE A 316 30.14 -33.14 17.04
C PHE A 316 30.82 -34.45 17.42
N ALA A 317 31.44 -35.12 16.44
CA ALA A 317 32.38 -36.21 16.66
C ALA A 317 33.55 -35.65 17.48
N GLY A 318 33.39 -35.63 18.81
CA GLY A 318 34.28 -34.89 19.69
C GLY A 318 33.84 -34.75 21.14
N MET A 319 32.65 -35.23 21.54
CA MET A 319 32.30 -35.32 22.97
C MET A 319 32.99 -36.48 23.73
N GLY A 320 34.16 -36.90 23.24
CA GLY A 320 34.98 -37.96 23.83
C GLY A 320 36.44 -38.02 23.37
N ALA A 321 36.93 -37.02 22.62
CA ALA A 321 38.35 -36.95 22.25
C ALA A 321 39.11 -36.10 23.28
N SER A 322 40.15 -36.66 23.88
CA SER A 322 41.04 -35.94 24.80
C SER A 322 41.79 -34.83 24.08
N ASP A 323 42.01 -33.73 24.79
CA ASP A 323 42.56 -32.43 24.34
C ASP A 323 43.99 -32.46 23.75
N SER A 324 44.53 -33.63 23.42
CA SER A 324 45.90 -33.81 22.91
C SER A 324 46.03 -33.85 21.39
N ASP A 325 44.94 -34.05 20.65
CA ASP A 325 44.98 -34.29 19.19
C ASP A 325 44.29 -33.21 18.32
N ALA A 326 43.94 -32.06 18.90
CA ALA A 326 43.39 -30.94 18.12
C ALA A 326 44.51 -30.21 17.34
N PRO A 327 44.50 -30.16 15.98
CA PRO A 327 45.38 -29.27 15.25
C PRO A 327 45.05 -27.83 15.64
N ALA A 328 46.07 -27.02 15.92
CA ALA A 328 45.93 -25.65 16.44
C ALA A 328 45.03 -24.77 15.55
N VAL A 329 43.73 -24.70 15.88
CA VAL A 329 42.77 -23.82 15.22
C VAL A 329 43.04 -22.41 15.71
N ARG A 330 43.47 -21.54 14.79
CA ARG A 330 43.53 -20.10 15.02
C ARG A 330 42.12 -19.59 15.34
N LEU A 331 41.86 -19.31 16.61
CA LEU A 331 40.68 -18.59 17.05
C LEU A 331 40.68 -17.22 16.39
N SER A 332 39.66 -16.94 15.58
CA SER A 332 39.42 -15.58 15.06
C SER A 332 39.10 -14.66 16.25
N PRO A 333 39.63 -13.43 16.29
CA PRO A 333 39.45 -12.55 17.43
C PRO A 333 37.97 -12.16 17.59
N VAL A 334 37.45 -12.38 18.81
CA VAL A 334 36.12 -11.97 19.23
C VAL A 334 36.18 -10.48 19.61
N PHE A 335 35.45 -9.64 18.88
CA PHE A 335 35.25 -8.24 19.30
C PHE A 335 34.09 -8.16 20.30
N PRO A 336 34.26 -7.54 21.48
CA PRO A 336 33.18 -7.34 22.43
C PRO A 336 32.17 -6.31 21.91
N PHE A 337 30.88 -6.61 22.03
CA PHE A 337 29.80 -5.67 21.78
C PHE A 337 29.80 -4.57 22.86
N GLY A 338 30.07 -3.32 22.46
CA GLY A 338 29.85 -2.16 23.32
C GLY A 338 30.76 -0.98 23.04
N THR A 339 30.36 -0.12 22.08
CA THR A 339 30.35 1.36 22.09
C THR A 339 30.25 1.88 20.66
N ALA A 340 29.31 2.80 20.43
CA ALA A 340 28.89 3.29 19.12
C ALA A 340 29.92 4.24 18.46
N PRO A 341 30.02 4.33 17.12
CA PRO A 341 31.02 5.15 16.44
C PRO A 341 30.57 6.56 16.01
N TRP A 342 29.40 7.08 16.44
CA TRP A 342 28.87 8.36 15.90
C TRP A 342 29.19 9.62 16.72
N ALA A 343 30.17 9.58 17.64
CA ALA A 343 30.67 10.79 18.28
C ALA A 343 31.91 11.32 17.56
N GLY A 344 31.68 12.20 16.57
CA GLY A 344 32.69 13.11 16.01
C GLY A 344 32.95 12.92 14.53
N ILE A 345 32.25 13.72 13.70
CA ILE A 345 32.76 14.68 12.69
C ILE A 345 31.55 15.32 12.02
#